data_AF-A0A5N6M195-F1
#
_entry.id   AF-A0A5N6M195-F1
#
_cell.length_a   1.000
_cell.length_b   1.000
_cell.length_c   1.000
_cell.angle_alpha   90.00
_cell.angle_beta   90.00
_cell.angle_gamma   90.00
#
_symmetry.space_group_name_H-M   'P 1'
#
loop_
_entity.id
_entity.type
_entity.pdbx_description
1 polymer ?
#
loop_
_entity_poly.entity_id
_entity_poly.type
_entity_poly.pdbx_seq_one_letter_code
_entity_poly.pdbx_strand_id
1 'polypeptide(L)'
;MEKKRRLVGIWDVKHMFESSIIIFLVIGALATSAVYYVNNSDEQDMITPPVITHNNSYNVYDSLDGCDLFSGKWVHDKESYPLYKEVECPYIPGEFSCGKYGRTDFMYQQWRWQPHGCNLPRFNAKEVLERLRGKRVIFIGDSVNRNQWLSMVCMLQSVIPHGLKKMQKVANVLSLFTFKAFEYNVSIDFYWAPLLVESNADHPSNHKRNYRVINIQSIEKHAKNWVNADILVFNSYLWWMTPTIKIMYGSFADSKKHIMVSNHDGYQMVLEKWSDWLATHINHRRTQSYFMSMTATHRRGVDWGKQGNENCLNETHPIIKEYFWESMSDLKMMRILESSLDKLKARGVNVNLVNITQLTQYRKDAHPSIHRLFYSTLKAKQLSNPNGYADCTHWCLPGVPDTWNELLLAYILQRRK
;
A
#
# COMPACT_ATOMS: atom_id res chain seq x y z
N MET A 1 63.34 85.42 -7.54
CA MET A 1 63.84 84.16 -8.11
C MET A 1 64.26 83.24 -6.98
N GLU A 2 63.81 82.01 -7.11
CA GLU A 2 63.84 80.88 -6.18
C GLU A 2 65.23 80.40 -5.71
N LYS A 3 65.16 79.61 -4.61
CA LYS A 3 65.97 78.41 -4.28
C LYS A 3 67.40 78.66 -3.79
N LYS A 4 67.98 77.83 -2.90
CA LYS A 4 67.80 76.41 -2.52
C LYS A 4 68.44 76.24 -1.12
N ARG A 5 67.92 75.49 -0.13
CA ARG A 5 67.68 74.04 0.04
C ARG A 5 68.92 73.13 0.25
N ARG A 6 68.92 72.38 1.36
CA ARG A 6 69.36 70.98 1.65
C ARG A 6 68.68 70.54 2.99
N LEU A 7 68.37 69.28 3.37
CA LEU A 7 69.10 67.98 3.40
C LEU A 7 68.15 66.72 3.43
N VAL A 8 68.68 65.54 2.98
CA VAL A 8 68.69 64.10 3.47
C VAL A 8 67.39 63.43 4.02
N GLY A 9 67.02 62.14 3.86
CA GLY A 9 67.47 60.88 3.18
C GLY A 9 66.63 59.68 3.73
N ILE A 10 66.26 58.64 2.95
CA ILE A 10 65.41 57.48 3.38
C ILE A 10 65.84 56.14 2.70
N TRP A 11 65.83 55.05 3.49
CA TRP A 11 66.13 53.64 3.17
C TRP A 11 65.09 52.94 2.26
N ASP A 12 65.53 51.88 1.57
CA ASP A 12 64.82 51.16 0.50
C ASP A 12 63.81 50.11 1.01
N VAL A 13 62.53 50.47 1.01
CA VAL A 13 61.39 49.70 1.56
C VAL A 13 60.93 48.56 0.64
N LYS A 14 61.39 48.53 -0.61
CA LYS A 14 60.81 47.66 -1.64
C LYS A 14 61.21 46.18 -1.50
N HIS A 15 62.44 45.91 -1.06
CA HIS A 15 62.94 44.53 -0.90
C HIS A 15 62.38 43.79 0.33
N MET A 16 61.89 44.50 1.36
CA MET A 16 61.32 43.85 2.55
C MET A 16 59.92 43.25 2.31
N PHE A 17 59.14 43.85 1.40
CA PHE A 17 57.78 43.37 1.12
C PHE A 17 57.77 42.11 0.24
N GLU A 18 58.67 42.02 -0.74
CA GLU A 18 58.73 40.84 -1.63
C GLU A 18 59.19 39.58 -0.88
N SER A 19 60.18 39.68 0.01
CA SER A 19 60.60 38.54 0.85
C SER A 19 59.51 38.09 1.84
N SER A 20 58.70 39.02 2.35
CA SER A 20 57.62 38.70 3.30
C SER A 20 56.48 37.92 2.63
N ILE A 21 56.13 38.26 1.38
CA ILE A 21 55.07 37.56 0.62
C ILE A 21 55.49 36.12 0.28
N ILE A 22 56.74 35.91 -0.12
CA ILE A 22 57.25 34.56 -0.45
C ILE A 22 57.24 33.67 0.80
N ILE A 23 57.65 34.20 1.96
CA ILE A 23 57.62 33.46 3.23
C ILE A 23 56.18 33.07 3.61
N PHE A 24 55.22 33.99 3.46
CA PHE A 24 53.80 33.69 3.74
C PHE A 24 53.22 32.60 2.82
N LEU A 25 53.58 32.60 1.53
CA LEU A 25 53.13 31.58 0.58
C LEU A 25 53.75 30.21 0.87
N VAL A 26 55.03 30.15 1.23
CA VAL A 26 55.71 28.89 1.58
C VAL A 26 55.16 28.31 2.88
N ILE A 27 54.93 29.14 3.91
CA ILE A 27 54.34 28.69 5.17
C ILE A 27 52.89 28.23 4.95
N GLY A 28 52.12 28.95 4.13
CA GLY A 28 50.75 28.56 3.76
C GLY A 28 50.71 27.21 3.04
N ALA A 29 51.60 26.98 2.08
CA ALA A 29 51.70 25.72 1.36
C ALA A 29 52.09 24.55 2.28
N LEU A 30 53.08 24.75 3.15
CA LEU A 30 53.49 23.73 4.12
C LEU A 30 52.39 23.42 5.14
N ALA A 31 51.62 24.43 5.58
CA ALA A 31 50.48 24.22 6.46
C ALA A 31 49.36 23.44 5.76
N THR A 32 49.06 23.72 4.49
CA THR A 32 48.07 22.94 3.72
C THR A 32 48.53 21.51 3.47
N SER A 33 49.82 21.29 3.18
CA SER A 33 50.38 19.94 3.02
C SER A 33 50.40 19.17 4.33
N ALA A 34 50.69 19.84 5.47
CA ALA A 34 50.63 19.23 6.79
C ALA A 34 49.19 18.88 7.19
N VAL A 35 48.21 19.74 6.93
CA VAL A 35 46.78 19.45 7.16
C VAL A 35 46.28 18.32 6.25
N TYR A 36 46.73 18.29 4.98
CA TYR A 36 46.43 17.19 4.07
C TYR A 36 47.03 15.86 4.55
N TYR A 37 48.28 15.86 5.02
CA TYR A 37 48.92 14.66 5.56
C TYR A 37 48.34 14.22 6.91
N VAL A 38 47.99 15.15 7.80
CA VAL A 38 47.36 14.86 9.10
C VAL A 38 45.94 14.32 8.92
N ASN A 39 45.17 14.84 7.96
CA ASN A 39 43.85 14.29 7.64
C ASN A 39 43.89 12.94 6.90
N ASN A 40 45.03 12.59 6.29
CA ASN A 40 45.24 11.29 5.63
C ASN A 40 46.01 10.29 6.52
N SER A 41 46.45 10.66 7.73
CA SER A 41 47.24 9.78 8.61
C SER A 41 46.43 9.05 9.67
N ASP A 42 45.11 9.27 9.75
CA ASP A 42 44.20 8.40 10.53
C ASP A 42 43.68 7.25 9.66
N GLU A 43 44.60 6.51 9.03
CA GLU A 43 44.36 5.14 8.58
C GLU A 43 44.80 4.22 9.71
N GLN A 44 43.97 4.21 10.76
CA GLN A 44 44.11 3.24 11.85
C GLN A 44 43.80 1.86 11.27
N ASP A 45 44.73 0.92 11.44
CA ASP A 45 44.59 -0.52 11.17
C ASP A 45 43.26 -1.05 11.75
N MET A 46 42.18 -0.91 10.98
CA MET A 46 41.02 -1.78 11.12
C MET A 46 41.45 -3.08 10.46
N ILE A 47 41.81 -4.04 11.32
CA ILE A 47 41.66 -5.46 11.04
C ILE A 47 40.37 -5.59 10.23
N THR A 48 40.51 -5.88 8.93
CA THR A 48 39.37 -6.21 8.10
C THR A 48 38.68 -7.35 8.83
N PRO A 49 37.40 -7.19 9.27
CA PRO A 49 36.65 -8.37 9.64
C PRO A 49 36.74 -9.28 8.43
N PRO A 50 36.89 -10.60 8.62
CA PRO A 50 36.81 -11.50 7.48
C PRO A 50 35.56 -11.09 6.71
N VAL A 51 35.67 -10.95 5.39
CA VAL A 51 34.49 -10.84 4.52
C VAL A 51 33.70 -12.10 4.81
N ILE A 52 32.79 -12.00 5.78
CA ILE A 52 31.78 -13.01 6.01
C ILE A 52 30.87 -12.80 4.81
N THR A 53 31.18 -13.52 3.74
CA THR A 53 30.17 -13.95 2.79
C THR A 53 29.15 -14.70 3.62
N HIS A 54 28.19 -13.98 4.21
CA HIS A 54 26.95 -14.55 4.71
C HIS A 54 26.12 -14.98 3.49
N ASN A 55 26.65 -15.97 2.77
CA ASN A 55 25.90 -16.87 1.91
C ASN A 55 25.05 -17.78 2.81
N ASN A 56 24.11 -17.13 3.49
CA ASN A 56 22.86 -17.63 4.08
C ASN A 56 22.34 -16.54 5.02
N SER A 57 21.94 -15.38 4.48
CA SER A 57 21.00 -14.52 5.20
C SER A 57 19.75 -15.36 5.47
N TYR A 58 19.55 -15.75 6.73
CA TYR A 58 18.31 -16.35 7.20
C TYR A 58 17.18 -15.41 6.78
N ASN A 59 16.30 -15.88 5.90
CA ASN A 59 15.14 -15.10 5.52
C ASN A 59 14.19 -15.13 6.72
N VAL A 60 14.01 -13.98 7.38
CA VAL A 60 13.13 -13.88 8.56
C VAL A 60 11.70 -14.33 8.25
N TYR A 61 11.24 -14.20 7.00
CA TYR A 61 9.92 -14.67 6.58
C TYR A 61 9.83 -16.21 6.43
N ASP A 62 10.96 -16.93 6.35
CA ASP A 62 10.96 -18.40 6.31
C ASP A 62 10.60 -19.01 7.66
N SER A 63 10.71 -18.25 8.76
CA SER A 63 10.23 -18.69 10.09
C SER A 63 8.71 -18.80 10.18
N LEU A 64 7.97 -18.35 9.15
CA LEU A 64 6.52 -18.42 9.05
C LEU A 64 6.03 -19.70 8.36
N ASP A 65 6.94 -20.59 7.92
CA ASP A 65 6.58 -21.83 7.26
C ASP A 65 5.67 -22.69 8.14
N GLY A 66 4.53 -23.11 7.59
CA GLY A 66 3.48 -23.85 8.31
C GLY A 66 2.62 -23.03 9.29
N CYS A 67 2.84 -21.72 9.44
CA CYS A 67 2.01 -20.89 10.32
C CYS A 67 0.71 -20.44 9.64
N ASP A 68 -0.42 -20.60 10.32
CA ASP A 68 -1.66 -19.92 9.95
C ASP A 68 -1.59 -18.44 10.37
N LEU A 69 -1.33 -17.57 9.41
CA LEU A 69 -1.21 -16.13 9.63
C LEU A 69 -2.55 -15.41 9.89
N PHE A 70 -3.68 -16.07 9.63
CA PHE A 70 -5.02 -15.45 9.64
C PHE A 70 -5.85 -15.82 10.87
N SER A 71 -5.38 -16.79 11.65
CA SER A 71 -5.93 -17.13 12.96
C SER A 71 -5.10 -16.50 14.07
N GLY A 72 -5.69 -15.58 14.83
CA GLY A 72 -4.97 -14.73 15.75
C GLY A 72 -5.86 -13.75 16.50
N LYS A 73 -5.23 -12.75 17.11
CA LYS A 73 -5.91 -11.68 17.84
C LYS A 73 -5.25 -10.33 17.59
N TRP A 74 -6.03 -9.27 17.78
CA TRP A 74 -5.48 -7.91 17.83
C TRP A 74 -4.84 -7.66 19.20
N VAL A 75 -3.64 -7.11 19.18
CA VAL A 75 -2.87 -6.73 20.36
C VAL A 75 -2.60 -5.23 20.30
N HIS A 76 -2.84 -4.53 21.39
CA HIS A 76 -2.51 -3.11 21.50
C HIS A 76 -1.00 -2.95 21.63
N ASP A 77 -0.39 -2.18 20.73
CA ASP A 77 1.04 -1.91 20.66
C ASP A 77 1.25 -0.44 20.27
N LYS A 78 1.27 0.43 21.28
CA LYS A 78 1.52 1.87 21.10
C LYS A 78 2.99 2.21 20.82
N GLU A 79 3.91 1.26 20.99
CA GLU A 79 5.35 1.49 20.85
C GLU A 79 5.80 1.31 19.40
N SER A 80 5.24 0.31 18.72
CA SER A 80 5.61 -0.03 17.34
C SER A 80 4.63 0.47 16.28
N TYR A 81 3.38 0.80 16.66
CA TYR A 81 2.33 1.22 15.72
C TYR A 81 1.83 2.65 15.98
N PRO A 82 1.42 3.37 14.93
CA PRO A 82 1.37 2.94 13.52
C PRO A 82 2.74 2.85 12.85
N LEU A 83 2.82 2.11 11.73
CA LEU A 83 4.07 1.93 10.96
C LEU A 83 4.58 3.21 10.28
N TYR A 84 3.70 4.20 10.12
CA TYR A 84 4.00 5.54 9.61
C TYR A 84 2.93 6.51 10.14
N LYS A 85 3.20 7.81 10.15
CA LYS A 85 2.19 8.81 10.52
C LYS A 85 1.43 9.30 9.29
N GLU A 86 0.14 9.62 9.44
CA GLU A 86 -0.71 10.14 8.35
C GLU A 86 -0.03 11.33 7.63
N VAL A 87 0.53 12.27 8.42
CA VAL A 87 1.20 13.49 7.91
C VAL A 87 2.49 13.22 7.13
N GLU A 88 3.12 12.06 7.31
CA GLU A 88 4.37 11.70 6.65
C GLU A 88 4.14 11.12 5.25
N CYS A 89 2.91 10.71 4.92
CA CYS A 89 2.57 10.14 3.62
C CYS A 89 1.71 11.11 2.78
N PRO A 90 2.29 11.81 1.79
CA PRO A 90 1.56 12.80 0.98
C PRO A 90 0.58 12.17 -0.02
N TYR A 91 0.57 10.84 -0.13
CA TYR A 91 -0.22 10.10 -1.12
C TYR A 91 -1.62 9.71 -0.61
N ILE A 92 -1.90 9.87 0.68
CA ILE A 92 -3.21 9.50 1.25
C ILE A 92 -4.26 10.50 0.75
N PRO A 93 -5.30 10.06 0.02
CA PRO A 93 -6.39 10.93 -0.37
C PRO A 93 -7.24 11.28 0.86
N GLY A 94 -7.98 12.39 0.77
CA GLY A 94 -8.79 12.86 1.88
C GLY A 94 -9.90 11.91 2.33
N GLU A 95 -10.25 10.91 1.51
CA GLU A 95 -11.21 9.86 1.84
C GLU A 95 -10.72 8.96 2.99
N PHE A 96 -9.41 8.85 3.18
CA PHE A 96 -8.77 7.95 4.15
C PHE A 96 -7.91 8.69 5.20
N SER A 97 -7.73 10.02 5.07
CA SER A 97 -6.93 10.86 5.97
C SER A 97 -7.74 11.29 7.21
N CYS A 98 -8.10 10.36 8.08
CA CYS A 98 -9.07 10.61 9.13
C CYS A 98 -8.66 11.70 10.12
N GLY A 99 -7.38 11.77 10.50
CA GLY A 99 -6.85 12.82 11.38
C GLY A 99 -7.01 14.21 10.77
N LYS A 100 -6.66 14.37 9.49
CA LYS A 100 -6.85 15.61 8.72
C LYS A 100 -8.31 16.07 8.68
N TYR A 101 -9.26 15.15 8.72
CA TYR A 101 -10.70 15.45 8.73
C TYR A 101 -11.33 15.36 10.13
N GLY A 102 -10.55 15.71 11.15
CA GLY A 102 -11.05 16.01 12.49
C GLY A 102 -11.26 14.81 13.41
N ARG A 103 -10.75 13.63 13.03
CA ARG A 103 -10.70 12.50 13.97
C ARG A 103 -9.66 12.80 15.05
N THR A 104 -10.04 12.60 16.31
CA THR A 104 -9.18 12.93 17.48
C THR A 104 -8.82 11.71 18.31
N ASP A 105 -9.54 10.59 18.16
CA ASP A 105 -9.19 9.31 18.74
C ASP A 105 -8.20 8.58 17.81
N PHE A 106 -6.97 8.36 18.27
CA PHE A 106 -5.89 7.72 17.48
C PHE A 106 -5.56 6.29 17.93
N MET A 107 -6.28 5.75 18.92
CA MET A 107 -6.03 4.40 19.45
C MET A 107 -6.20 3.32 18.37
N TYR A 108 -7.09 3.52 17.40
CA TYR A 108 -7.28 2.58 16.29
C TYR A 108 -6.01 2.35 15.46
N GLN A 109 -5.05 3.28 15.48
CA GLN A 109 -3.78 3.17 14.78
C GLN A 109 -2.75 2.29 15.52
N GLN A 110 -3.00 1.96 16.79
CA GLN A 110 -2.05 1.33 17.71
C GLN A 110 -2.32 -0.17 17.92
N TRP A 111 -2.98 -0.81 16.96
CA TRP A 111 -3.32 -2.23 17.04
C TRP A 111 -2.53 -3.00 16.00
N ARG A 112 -1.90 -4.09 16.45
CA ARG A 112 -1.20 -5.04 15.59
C ARG A 112 -1.90 -6.39 15.60
N TRP A 113 -1.80 -7.12 14.50
CA TRP A 113 -2.27 -8.50 14.43
C TRP A 113 -1.21 -9.47 14.94
N GLN A 114 -1.61 -10.38 15.81
CA GLN A 114 -0.76 -11.44 16.35
C GLN A 114 -1.37 -12.79 15.96
N PRO A 115 -0.79 -13.51 14.98
CA PRO A 115 -1.13 -14.90 14.73
C PRO A 115 -0.93 -15.75 16.00
N HIS A 116 -1.73 -16.79 16.18
CA HIS A 116 -1.63 -17.67 17.36
C HIS A 116 -0.37 -18.55 17.34
N GLY A 117 0.04 -19.02 16.16
CA GLY A 117 1.11 -20.00 16.01
C GLY A 117 2.51 -19.43 15.74
N CYS A 118 2.63 -18.12 15.48
CA CYS A 118 3.90 -17.49 15.14
C CYS A 118 3.86 -15.97 15.35
N ASN A 119 5.05 -15.35 15.25
CA ASN A 119 5.20 -13.90 15.27
C ASN A 119 5.42 -13.37 13.86
N LEU A 120 4.67 -12.35 13.47
CA LEU A 120 4.96 -11.63 12.24
C LEU A 120 6.31 -10.91 12.36
N PRO A 121 7.20 -11.00 11.36
CA PRO A 121 8.42 -10.22 11.31
C PRO A 121 8.10 -8.73 11.36
N ARG A 122 8.93 -7.96 12.07
CA ARG A 122 8.80 -6.50 12.11
C ARG A 122 8.95 -5.94 10.69
N PHE A 123 7.99 -5.11 10.28
CA PHE A 123 8.04 -4.46 8.96
C PHE A 123 9.31 -3.60 8.81
N ASN A 124 10.01 -3.79 7.68
CA ASN A 124 11.17 -3.00 7.29
C ASN A 124 11.05 -2.60 5.81
N ALA A 125 10.74 -1.33 5.56
CA ALA A 125 10.52 -0.82 4.21
C ALA A 125 11.72 -1.01 3.27
N LYS A 126 12.96 -0.84 3.76
CA LYS A 126 14.16 -1.03 2.93
C LYS A 126 14.32 -2.48 2.50
N GLU A 127 14.15 -3.42 3.43
CA GLU A 127 14.23 -4.84 3.13
C GLU A 127 13.15 -5.27 2.13
N VAL A 128 11.92 -4.79 2.31
CA VAL A 128 10.82 -5.06 1.39
C VAL A 128 11.15 -4.53 -0.01
N LEU A 129 11.62 -3.28 -0.11
CA LEU A 129 12.00 -2.68 -1.40
C LEU A 129 13.17 -3.42 -2.07
N GLU A 130 14.17 -3.86 -1.32
CA GLU A 130 15.28 -4.67 -1.84
C GLU A 130 14.80 -6.02 -2.38
N ARG A 131 13.92 -6.71 -1.67
CA ARG A 131 13.35 -7.99 -2.12
C ARG A 131 12.41 -7.84 -3.30
N LEU A 132 11.77 -6.68 -3.43
CA LEU A 132 10.95 -6.32 -4.56
C LEU A 132 11.75 -5.73 -5.72
N ARG A 133 13.06 -5.51 -5.59
CA ARG A 133 13.90 -4.86 -6.59
C ARG A 133 13.68 -5.43 -7.99
N GLY A 134 13.45 -4.53 -8.95
CA GLY A 134 13.16 -4.90 -10.35
C GLY A 134 11.78 -5.51 -10.60
N LYS A 135 10.89 -5.60 -9.60
CA LYS A 135 9.55 -6.20 -9.74
C LYS A 135 8.46 -5.17 -9.93
N ARG A 136 7.40 -5.61 -10.60
CA ARG A 136 6.10 -4.93 -10.69
C ARG A 136 5.07 -5.66 -9.84
N VAL A 137 4.62 -5.01 -8.78
CA VAL A 137 3.46 -5.40 -7.97
C VAL A 137 2.25 -4.61 -8.46
N ILE A 138 1.10 -5.26 -8.63
CA ILE A 138 -0.13 -4.59 -9.02
C ILE A 138 -1.31 -5.10 -8.18
N PHE A 139 -2.08 -4.15 -7.66
CA PHE A 139 -3.35 -4.37 -6.98
C PHE A 139 -4.49 -4.19 -7.99
N ILE A 140 -5.40 -5.15 -8.07
CA ILE A 140 -6.50 -5.18 -9.04
C ILE A 140 -7.81 -5.39 -8.30
N GLY A 141 -8.69 -4.39 -8.35
CA GLY A 141 -10.00 -4.58 -7.75
C GLY A 141 -10.79 -3.30 -7.56
N ASP A 142 -11.56 -3.30 -6.48
CA ASP A 142 -12.45 -2.23 -6.08
C ASP A 142 -11.76 -1.17 -5.19
N SER A 143 -12.56 -0.31 -4.56
CA SER A 143 -12.08 0.79 -3.73
C SER A 143 -11.38 0.35 -2.44
N VAL A 144 -11.66 -0.84 -1.91
CA VAL A 144 -10.95 -1.40 -0.76
C VAL A 144 -9.56 -1.86 -1.15
N ASN A 145 -9.40 -2.42 -2.35
CA ASN A 145 -8.07 -2.77 -2.84
C ASN A 145 -7.24 -1.53 -3.18
N ARG A 146 -7.89 -0.44 -3.62
CA ARG A 146 -7.26 0.90 -3.69
C ARG A 146 -6.79 1.38 -2.31
N ASN A 147 -7.62 1.17 -1.27
CA ASN A 147 -7.29 1.52 0.10
C ASN A 147 -6.04 0.77 0.59
N GLN A 148 -5.93 -0.52 0.28
CA GLN A 148 -4.77 -1.36 0.58
C GLN A 148 -3.52 -0.94 -0.21
N TRP A 149 -3.66 -0.66 -1.50
CA TRP A 149 -2.56 -0.17 -2.33
C TRP A 149 -1.96 1.14 -1.79
N LEU A 150 -2.81 2.09 -1.37
CA LEU A 150 -2.35 3.35 -0.78
C LEU A 150 -1.62 3.14 0.53
N SER A 151 -2.09 2.22 1.37
CA SER A 151 -1.36 1.77 2.57
C SER A 151 0.02 1.23 2.22
N MET A 152 0.13 0.32 1.23
CA MET A 152 1.41 -0.25 0.80
C MET A 152 2.38 0.84 0.33
N VAL A 153 1.89 1.82 -0.43
CA VAL A 153 2.70 2.97 -0.85
C VAL A 153 3.19 3.75 0.38
N CYS A 154 2.33 4.05 1.34
CA CYS A 154 2.70 4.82 2.53
C CYS A 154 3.69 4.08 3.44
N MET A 155 3.53 2.76 3.59
CA MET A 155 4.47 1.90 4.32
C MET A 155 5.87 1.95 3.70
N LEU A 156 5.98 2.02 2.37
CA LEU A 156 7.28 1.95 1.67
C LEU A 156 7.92 3.32 1.40
N GLN A 157 7.13 4.38 1.24
CA GLN A 157 7.63 5.63 0.68
C GLN A 157 8.61 6.38 1.58
N SER A 158 8.54 6.21 2.91
CA SER A 158 9.29 7.03 3.88
C SER A 158 10.80 6.85 3.77
N VAL A 159 11.26 5.66 3.37
CA VAL A 159 12.69 5.34 3.22
C VAL A 159 13.26 5.71 1.85
N ILE A 160 12.40 6.10 0.90
CA ILE A 160 12.82 6.49 -0.45
C ILE A 160 13.02 8.01 -0.50
N PRO A 161 14.22 8.50 -0.88
CA PRO A 161 14.50 9.93 -0.95
C PRO A 161 13.53 10.71 -1.84
N HIS A 162 13.35 12.00 -1.52
CA HIS A 162 12.60 12.92 -2.40
C HIS A 162 13.24 12.97 -3.79
N GLY A 163 12.41 13.00 -4.84
CA GLY A 163 12.87 12.94 -6.24
C GLY A 163 13.09 11.52 -6.77
N LEU A 164 13.32 10.53 -5.89
CA LEU A 164 13.50 9.11 -6.27
C LEU A 164 12.21 8.27 -6.14
N LYS A 165 11.08 8.93 -5.91
CA LYS A 165 9.74 8.33 -5.90
C LYS A 165 8.74 9.20 -6.66
N LYS A 166 7.79 8.55 -7.35
CA LYS A 166 6.71 9.25 -8.07
C LYS A 166 5.44 8.42 -8.10
N MET A 167 4.32 9.02 -7.71
CA MET A 167 2.98 8.49 -8.01
C MET A 167 2.41 9.22 -9.23
N GLN A 168 1.90 8.47 -10.20
CA GLN A 168 1.25 9.06 -11.37
C GLN A 168 0.12 8.18 -11.89
N LYS A 169 -0.87 8.83 -12.52
CA LYS A 169 -1.83 8.15 -13.38
C LYS A 169 -1.15 7.86 -14.73
N VAL A 170 -1.32 6.65 -15.25
CA VAL A 170 -0.71 6.27 -16.54
C VAL A 170 -1.45 6.94 -17.69
N ALA A 171 -0.69 7.58 -18.59
CA ALA A 171 -1.24 8.22 -19.78
C ALA A 171 -2.01 7.19 -20.63
N ASN A 172 -3.15 7.58 -21.18
CA ASN A 172 -4.02 6.75 -22.03
C ASN A 172 -4.66 5.51 -21.35
N VAL A 173 -4.40 5.27 -20.06
CA VAL A 173 -5.03 4.19 -19.28
C VAL A 173 -5.68 4.80 -18.04
N LEU A 174 -6.95 5.19 -18.16
CA LEU A 174 -7.66 5.92 -17.10
C LEU A 174 -7.71 5.18 -15.75
N SER A 175 -7.67 3.85 -15.77
CA SER A 175 -7.86 2.99 -14.60
C SER A 175 -6.55 2.57 -13.92
N LEU A 176 -5.38 2.96 -14.43
CA LEU A 176 -4.07 2.55 -13.92
C LEU A 176 -3.33 3.69 -13.23
N PHE A 177 -2.93 3.44 -11.98
CA PHE A 177 -2.10 4.31 -11.16
C PHE A 177 -0.82 3.57 -10.81
N THR A 178 0.32 4.26 -10.88
CA THR A 178 1.65 3.67 -10.66
C THR A 178 2.40 4.52 -9.65
N PHE A 179 2.84 3.89 -8.56
CA PHE A 179 3.89 4.42 -7.70
C PHE A 179 5.23 3.78 -8.08
N LYS A 180 6.21 4.59 -8.47
CA LYS A 180 7.58 4.15 -8.82
C LYS A 180 8.55 4.52 -7.71
N ALA A 181 9.39 3.56 -7.32
CA ALA A 181 10.59 3.75 -6.52
C ALA A 181 11.80 3.55 -7.45
N PHE A 182 12.41 4.63 -7.92
CA PHE A 182 13.36 4.59 -9.03
C PHE A 182 14.66 3.87 -8.67
N GLU A 183 15.20 4.11 -7.48
CA GLU A 183 16.44 3.47 -6.99
C GLU A 183 16.35 1.94 -6.92
N TYR A 184 15.16 1.42 -6.61
CA TYR A 184 14.90 -0.01 -6.51
C TYR A 184 14.39 -0.61 -7.84
N ASN A 185 14.12 0.23 -8.84
CA ASN A 185 13.42 -0.17 -10.06
C ASN A 185 12.12 -0.96 -9.76
N VAL A 186 11.34 -0.50 -8.77
CA VAL A 186 10.08 -1.13 -8.35
C VAL A 186 8.90 -0.28 -8.75
N SER A 187 7.80 -0.92 -9.18
CA SER A 187 6.48 -0.28 -9.17
C SER A 187 5.46 -1.02 -8.34
N ILE A 188 4.69 -0.23 -7.60
CA ILE A 188 3.50 -0.65 -6.88
C ILE A 188 2.30 0.03 -7.56
N ASP A 189 1.58 -0.74 -8.37
CA ASP A 189 0.49 -0.28 -9.21
C ASP A 189 -0.87 -0.56 -8.60
N PHE A 190 -1.88 0.22 -8.98
CA PHE A 190 -3.29 -0.07 -8.78
C PHE A 190 -4.05 0.04 -10.08
N TYR A 191 -4.86 -0.98 -10.38
CA TYR A 191 -5.78 -1.01 -11.50
C TYR A 191 -7.22 -1.13 -11.03
N TRP A 192 -8.05 -0.17 -11.42
CA TRP A 192 -9.49 -0.17 -11.15
C TRP A 192 -10.22 -1.18 -12.04
N ALA A 193 -10.60 -2.31 -11.44
CA ALA A 193 -11.43 -3.35 -12.05
C ALA A 193 -12.32 -3.99 -10.96
N PRO A 194 -13.30 -3.25 -10.46
CA PRO A 194 -14.05 -3.61 -9.23
C PRO A 194 -14.83 -4.92 -9.34
N LEU A 195 -15.24 -5.30 -10.56
CA LEU A 195 -15.92 -6.56 -10.86
C LEU A 195 -15.05 -7.50 -11.71
N LEU A 196 -13.73 -7.22 -11.79
CA LEU A 196 -12.69 -7.90 -12.57
C LEU A 196 -12.89 -7.87 -14.10
N VAL A 197 -14.04 -8.33 -14.58
CA VAL A 197 -14.47 -8.24 -15.99
C VAL A 197 -14.94 -6.82 -16.34
N GLU A 198 -15.10 -6.55 -17.62
CA GLU A 198 -15.61 -5.29 -18.13
C GLU A 198 -17.02 -4.99 -17.59
N SER A 199 -17.23 -3.75 -17.16
CA SER A 199 -18.48 -3.29 -16.55
C SER A 199 -18.82 -1.85 -16.90
N ASN A 200 -20.08 -1.47 -16.66
CA ASN A 200 -20.51 -0.08 -16.79
C ASN A 200 -19.92 0.86 -15.71
N ALA A 201 -19.03 0.37 -14.87
CA ALA A 201 -18.49 1.05 -13.71
C ALA A 201 -16.94 0.98 -13.63
N ASP A 202 -16.28 0.72 -14.76
CA ASP A 202 -14.82 0.66 -14.89
C ASP A 202 -14.11 2.03 -14.89
N HIS A 203 -14.86 3.13 -14.79
CA HIS A 203 -14.27 4.46 -14.70
C HIS A 203 -13.98 4.84 -13.24
N PRO A 204 -12.73 5.05 -12.81
CA PRO A 204 -12.36 5.19 -11.40
C PRO A 204 -13.00 6.38 -10.65
N SER A 205 -13.42 7.44 -11.35
CA SER A 205 -14.15 8.57 -10.74
C SER A 205 -15.65 8.62 -11.10
N ASN A 206 -16.01 8.40 -12.36
CA ASN A 206 -17.39 8.35 -12.84
C ASN A 206 -17.93 6.91 -12.88
N HIS A 207 -18.06 6.26 -11.72
CA HIS A 207 -18.58 4.89 -11.59
C HIS A 207 -19.84 4.78 -10.74
N LYS A 208 -20.44 5.88 -10.27
CA LYS A 208 -21.73 5.80 -9.56
C LYS A 208 -22.83 5.41 -10.56
N ARG A 209 -23.54 4.32 -10.29
CA ARG A 209 -24.62 3.80 -11.14
C ARG A 209 -25.76 3.28 -10.26
N ASN A 210 -26.98 3.36 -10.77
CA ASN A 210 -28.16 2.80 -10.10
C ASN A 210 -28.20 1.26 -10.20
N TYR A 211 -27.57 0.69 -11.23
CA TYR A 211 -27.41 -0.75 -11.41
C TYR A 211 -26.06 -1.05 -12.04
N ARG A 212 -25.52 -2.23 -11.72
CA ARG A 212 -24.28 -2.75 -12.30
C ARG A 212 -24.59 -3.65 -13.48
N VAL A 213 -23.84 -3.48 -14.56
CA VAL A 213 -23.87 -4.34 -15.74
C VAL A 213 -22.45 -4.84 -15.97
N ILE A 214 -22.30 -6.16 -16.07
CA ILE A 214 -21.03 -6.81 -16.40
C ILE A 214 -21.12 -7.49 -17.77
N ASN A 215 -20.04 -7.39 -18.54
CA ASN A 215 -19.84 -8.16 -19.75
C ASN A 215 -18.98 -9.37 -19.42
N ILE A 216 -19.62 -10.53 -19.29
CA ILE A 216 -18.96 -11.74 -18.77
C ILE A 216 -17.90 -12.30 -19.71
N GLN A 217 -17.93 -11.91 -20.99
CA GLN A 217 -17.00 -12.41 -22.01
C GLN A 217 -15.71 -11.59 -22.10
N SER A 218 -15.64 -10.44 -21.43
CA SER A 218 -14.61 -9.43 -21.64
C SER A 218 -13.79 -9.20 -20.37
N ILE A 219 -12.63 -9.85 -20.27
CA ILE A 219 -11.63 -9.58 -19.23
C ILE A 219 -10.34 -9.03 -19.83
N GLU A 220 -10.05 -9.38 -21.08
CA GLU A 220 -8.82 -9.10 -21.81
C GLU A 220 -8.58 -7.59 -21.97
N LYS A 221 -9.66 -6.81 -22.07
CA LYS A 221 -9.62 -5.33 -22.07
C LYS A 221 -8.93 -4.77 -20.83
N HIS A 222 -9.18 -5.36 -19.67
CA HIS A 222 -8.50 -5.02 -18.42
C HIS A 222 -7.15 -5.73 -18.34
N ALA A 223 -7.13 -7.02 -18.65
CA ALA A 223 -6.04 -7.90 -18.29
C ALA A 223 -4.73 -7.63 -19.03
N LYS A 224 -4.80 -7.03 -20.22
CA LYS A 224 -3.62 -6.50 -20.93
C LYS A 224 -2.75 -5.55 -20.09
N ASN A 225 -3.32 -4.92 -19.06
CA ASN A 225 -2.61 -3.95 -18.21
C ASN A 225 -1.84 -4.61 -17.06
N TRP A 226 -2.17 -5.86 -16.69
CA TRP A 226 -1.54 -6.57 -15.57
C TRP A 226 -0.88 -7.89 -15.95
N VAL A 227 -1.07 -8.40 -17.18
CA VAL A 227 -0.51 -9.70 -17.66
C VAL A 227 1.00 -9.85 -17.42
N ASN A 228 1.76 -8.75 -17.52
CA ASN A 228 3.22 -8.76 -17.37
C ASN A 228 3.72 -8.47 -15.95
N ALA A 229 2.86 -8.36 -14.94
CA ALA A 229 3.29 -8.14 -13.56
C ALA A 229 4.01 -9.36 -12.95
N ASP A 230 4.87 -9.12 -11.98
CA ASP A 230 5.56 -10.17 -11.22
C ASP A 230 4.71 -10.62 -10.02
N ILE A 231 3.91 -9.72 -9.47
CA ILE A 231 3.00 -10.00 -8.36
C ILE A 231 1.62 -9.39 -8.66
N LEU A 232 0.60 -10.24 -8.70
CA LEU A 232 -0.81 -9.89 -8.89
C LEU A 232 -1.56 -10.00 -7.56
N VAL A 233 -2.22 -8.93 -7.13
CA VAL A 233 -3.04 -8.91 -5.90
C VAL A 233 -4.47 -8.55 -6.27
N PHE A 234 -5.34 -9.54 -6.37
CA PHE A 234 -6.73 -9.36 -6.76
C PHE A 234 -7.64 -9.14 -5.55
N ASN A 235 -8.73 -8.40 -5.76
CA ASN A 235 -9.85 -8.31 -4.83
C ASN A 235 -11.13 -7.96 -5.60
N SER A 236 -12.26 -8.53 -5.19
CA SER A 236 -13.57 -8.12 -5.69
C SER A 236 -14.64 -8.61 -4.71
N TYR A 237 -15.29 -7.69 -3.99
CA TYR A 237 -16.34 -8.08 -3.03
C TYR A 237 -17.41 -7.00 -2.83
N LEU A 238 -17.02 -5.78 -2.47
CA LEU A 238 -17.96 -4.75 -2.00
C LEU A 238 -19.08 -4.44 -2.99
N TRP A 239 -18.75 -4.50 -4.28
CA TRP A 239 -19.70 -4.18 -5.34
C TRP A 239 -20.66 -5.32 -5.68
N TRP A 240 -20.42 -6.50 -5.10
CA TRP A 240 -21.31 -7.65 -5.14
C TRP A 240 -22.31 -7.66 -3.99
N MET A 241 -22.19 -6.75 -3.02
CA MET A 241 -23.16 -6.55 -1.91
C MET A 241 -24.48 -5.89 -2.38
N THR A 242 -24.98 -6.33 -3.52
CA THR A 242 -26.31 -6.07 -4.09
C THR A 242 -26.99 -7.42 -4.27
N PRO A 243 -28.32 -7.56 -4.15
CA PRO A 243 -28.98 -8.86 -4.31
C PRO A 243 -28.83 -9.47 -5.72
N THR A 244 -28.77 -8.62 -6.74
CA THR A 244 -28.72 -9.04 -8.14
C THR A 244 -27.73 -8.22 -8.95
N ILE A 245 -27.30 -8.79 -10.07
CA ILE A 245 -26.44 -8.15 -11.06
C ILE A 245 -26.98 -8.38 -12.47
N LYS A 246 -26.76 -7.44 -13.38
CA LYS A 246 -27.10 -7.60 -14.80
C LYS A 246 -25.89 -8.11 -15.56
N ILE A 247 -26.07 -9.19 -16.30
CA ILE A 247 -25.07 -9.77 -17.20
C ILE A 247 -25.47 -9.47 -18.63
N MET A 248 -24.48 -9.09 -19.43
CA MET A 248 -24.60 -9.01 -20.87
C MET A 248 -23.57 -9.90 -21.56
N TYR A 249 -23.91 -10.27 -22.78
CA TYR A 249 -23.04 -10.96 -23.73
C TYR A 249 -22.81 -10.02 -24.92
N GLY A 250 -21.61 -10.05 -25.51
CA GLY A 250 -21.21 -9.14 -26.60
C GLY A 250 -20.78 -7.75 -26.12
N SER A 251 -20.65 -6.80 -27.06
CA SER A 251 -20.14 -5.46 -26.76
C SER A 251 -21.19 -4.54 -26.11
N PHE A 252 -20.75 -3.53 -25.36
CA PHE A 252 -21.62 -2.47 -24.82
C PHE A 252 -22.29 -1.62 -25.92
N ALA A 253 -21.74 -1.62 -27.14
CA ALA A 253 -22.31 -0.90 -28.28
C ALA A 253 -23.47 -1.68 -28.94
N ASP A 254 -23.38 -3.01 -28.96
CA ASP A 254 -24.26 -3.86 -29.78
C ASP A 254 -25.38 -4.53 -28.97
N SER A 255 -25.18 -4.72 -27.66
CA SER A 255 -26.08 -5.54 -26.85
C SER A 255 -27.02 -4.72 -25.96
N LYS A 256 -28.30 -4.64 -26.36
CA LYS A 256 -29.38 -4.08 -25.53
C LYS A 256 -30.02 -5.09 -24.57
N LYS A 257 -29.66 -6.38 -24.66
CA LYS A 257 -30.24 -7.44 -23.83
C LYS A 257 -29.33 -7.76 -22.66
N HIS A 258 -29.90 -7.77 -21.48
CA HIS A 258 -29.22 -8.16 -20.24
C HIS A 258 -30.10 -9.15 -19.51
N ILE A 259 -29.47 -10.17 -18.93
CA ILE A 259 -30.12 -11.09 -18.00
C ILE A 259 -29.81 -10.62 -16.57
N MET A 260 -30.79 -10.71 -15.68
CA MET A 260 -30.58 -10.46 -14.26
C MET A 260 -30.37 -11.80 -13.57
N VAL A 261 -29.30 -11.90 -12.78
CA VAL A 261 -28.98 -13.10 -12.00
C VAL A 261 -28.74 -12.71 -10.55
N SER A 262 -28.70 -13.69 -9.65
CA SER A 262 -28.27 -13.44 -8.27
C SER A 262 -26.82 -12.96 -8.25
N ASN A 263 -26.45 -12.18 -7.24
CA ASN A 263 -25.06 -11.77 -7.06
C ASN A 263 -24.10 -12.94 -6.92
N HIS A 264 -24.51 -14.04 -6.27
CA HIS A 264 -23.71 -15.26 -6.16
C HIS A 264 -23.43 -15.91 -7.51
N ASP A 265 -24.46 -16.06 -8.36
CA ASP A 265 -24.30 -16.69 -9.68
C ASP A 265 -23.40 -15.81 -10.56
N GLY A 266 -23.62 -14.49 -10.54
CA GLY A 266 -22.76 -13.55 -11.24
C GLY A 266 -21.31 -13.58 -10.75
N TYR A 267 -21.10 -13.69 -9.44
CA TYR A 267 -19.76 -13.79 -8.84
C TYR A 267 -19.06 -15.06 -9.28
N GLN A 268 -19.76 -16.20 -9.25
CA GLN A 268 -19.25 -17.47 -9.72
C GLN A 268 -18.86 -17.41 -11.20
N MET A 269 -19.73 -16.89 -12.07
CA MET A 269 -19.43 -16.77 -13.51
C MET A 269 -18.20 -15.88 -13.75
N VAL A 270 -18.05 -14.78 -13.00
CA VAL A 270 -16.89 -13.88 -13.14
C VAL A 270 -15.61 -14.57 -12.69
N LEU A 271 -15.63 -15.29 -11.57
CA LEU A 271 -14.47 -16.02 -11.10
C LEU A 271 -14.11 -17.18 -12.02
N GLU A 272 -15.08 -17.84 -12.65
CA GLU A 272 -14.82 -18.83 -13.71
C GLU A 272 -14.05 -18.19 -14.87
N LYS A 273 -14.55 -17.07 -15.45
CA LYS A 273 -13.86 -16.35 -16.54
C LYS A 273 -12.47 -15.84 -16.11
N TRP A 274 -12.35 -15.27 -14.91
CA TRP A 274 -11.07 -14.79 -14.37
C TRP A 274 -10.08 -15.93 -14.18
N SER A 275 -10.52 -17.06 -13.62
CA SER A 275 -9.67 -18.22 -13.37
C SER A 275 -9.17 -18.85 -14.67
N ASP A 276 -10.05 -18.96 -15.67
CA ASP A 276 -9.66 -19.46 -17.00
C ASP A 276 -8.66 -18.55 -17.69
N TRP A 277 -8.89 -17.24 -17.64
CA TRP A 277 -7.93 -16.26 -18.17
C TRP A 277 -6.58 -16.36 -17.46
N LEU A 278 -6.60 -16.41 -16.13
CA LEU A 278 -5.39 -16.46 -15.30
C LEU A 278 -4.55 -17.69 -15.64
N ALA A 279 -5.17 -18.87 -15.70
CA ALA A 279 -4.51 -20.14 -15.97
C ALA A 279 -3.88 -20.24 -17.37
N THR A 280 -4.38 -19.46 -18.33
CA THR A 280 -3.98 -19.56 -19.74
C THR A 280 -3.04 -18.44 -20.19
N HIS A 281 -3.06 -17.27 -19.53
CA HIS A 281 -2.34 -16.08 -19.99
C HIS A 281 -1.21 -15.64 -19.06
N ILE A 282 -1.09 -16.20 -17.87
CA ILE A 282 -0.02 -15.86 -16.91
C ILE A 282 1.09 -16.91 -16.93
N ASN A 283 2.33 -16.44 -16.96
CA ASN A 283 3.49 -17.30 -16.68
C ASN A 283 3.62 -17.51 -15.17
N HIS A 284 3.03 -18.59 -14.66
CA HIS A 284 3.03 -18.93 -13.23
C HIS A 284 4.39 -19.33 -12.65
N ARG A 285 5.42 -19.52 -13.49
CA ARG A 285 6.80 -19.71 -13.01
C ARG A 285 7.43 -18.38 -12.60
N ARG A 286 7.00 -17.27 -13.20
CA ARG A 286 7.49 -15.92 -12.93
C ARG A 286 6.57 -15.15 -11.99
N THR A 287 5.26 -15.23 -12.24
CA THR A 287 4.27 -14.38 -11.59
C THR A 287 3.65 -15.07 -10.37
N GLN A 288 3.64 -14.37 -9.24
CA GLN A 288 2.92 -14.78 -8.04
C GLN A 288 1.53 -14.14 -8.01
N SER A 289 0.51 -14.91 -7.65
CA SER A 289 -0.87 -14.45 -7.61
C SER A 289 -1.45 -14.58 -6.20
N TYR A 290 -2.17 -13.54 -5.79
CA TYR A 290 -2.85 -13.42 -4.51
C TYR A 290 -4.29 -12.97 -4.73
N PHE A 291 -5.19 -13.43 -3.87
CA PHE A 291 -6.56 -12.92 -3.82
C PHE A 291 -6.87 -12.50 -2.38
N MET A 292 -7.23 -11.23 -2.18
CA MET A 292 -7.65 -10.71 -0.89
C MET A 292 -9.11 -11.06 -0.65
N SER A 293 -9.41 -11.71 0.48
CA SER A 293 -10.78 -12.04 0.87
C SER A 293 -11.64 -10.78 1.13
N MET A 294 -12.92 -10.99 1.44
CA MET A 294 -13.82 -9.89 1.78
C MET A 294 -13.37 -9.11 3.03
N THR A 295 -13.70 -7.82 3.07
CA THR A 295 -13.54 -6.97 4.25
C THR A 295 -14.87 -6.77 4.98
N ALA A 296 -14.81 -6.56 6.29
CA ALA A 296 -15.95 -6.15 7.11
C ALA A 296 -16.44 -4.74 6.74
N THR A 297 -17.72 -4.47 7.01
CA THR A 297 -18.35 -3.18 6.72
C THR A 297 -19.02 -2.52 7.91
N HIS A 298 -19.14 -3.21 9.05
CA HIS A 298 -19.66 -2.67 10.31
C HIS A 298 -20.88 -1.75 10.14
N ARG A 299 -21.83 -2.15 9.30
CA ARG A 299 -23.04 -1.35 9.02
C ARG A 299 -24.15 -1.56 10.04
N ARG A 300 -24.03 -2.60 10.86
CA ARG A 300 -25.04 -3.03 11.83
C ARG A 300 -24.45 -3.12 13.23
N GLY A 301 -24.60 -2.06 14.01
CA GLY A 301 -24.12 -2.03 15.39
C GLY A 301 -24.75 -3.06 16.31
N VAL A 302 -25.96 -3.53 15.99
CA VAL A 302 -26.64 -4.61 16.71
C VAL A 302 -25.80 -5.89 16.80
N ASP A 303 -24.88 -6.10 15.85
CA ASP A 303 -24.01 -7.27 15.84
C ASP A 303 -23.03 -7.26 17.03
N TRP A 304 -22.67 -6.07 17.54
CA TRP A 304 -21.81 -5.89 18.72
C TRP A 304 -22.52 -5.21 19.90
N GLY A 305 -23.85 -5.33 19.97
CA GLY A 305 -24.64 -4.93 21.14
C GLY A 305 -25.14 -3.49 21.16
N LYS A 306 -24.98 -2.72 20.08
CA LYS A 306 -25.66 -1.43 19.91
C LYS A 306 -27.15 -1.60 19.62
N GLN A 307 -27.92 -0.51 19.64
CA GLN A 307 -29.36 -0.53 19.40
C GLN A 307 -29.73 0.18 18.09
N GLY A 308 -30.90 -0.16 17.55
CA GLY A 308 -31.48 0.53 16.40
C GLY A 308 -30.60 0.48 15.14
N ASN A 309 -30.35 1.65 14.54
CA ASN A 309 -29.61 1.83 13.29
C ASN A 309 -28.17 2.35 13.49
N GLU A 310 -27.63 2.22 14.70
CA GLU A 310 -26.23 2.54 14.97
C GLU A 310 -25.29 1.68 14.10
N ASN A 311 -24.13 2.23 13.75
CA ASN A 311 -23.11 1.59 12.92
C ASN A 311 -21.71 1.91 13.46
N CYS A 312 -20.67 1.94 12.62
CA CYS A 312 -19.30 2.28 13.02
C CYS A 312 -19.11 3.73 13.55
N LEU A 313 -20.15 4.58 13.53
CA LEU A 313 -20.06 5.93 14.09
C LEU A 313 -19.67 5.91 15.57
N ASN A 314 -18.67 6.73 15.93
CA ASN A 314 -18.15 6.89 17.28
C ASN A 314 -17.56 5.61 17.91
N GLU A 315 -17.28 4.58 17.12
CA GLU A 315 -16.58 3.40 17.59
C GLU A 315 -15.07 3.70 17.67
N THR A 316 -14.49 3.55 18.85
CA THR A 316 -13.08 3.91 19.12
C THR A 316 -12.22 2.74 19.61
N HIS A 317 -12.84 1.59 19.86
CA HIS A 317 -12.20 0.37 20.33
C HIS A 317 -12.65 -0.83 19.49
N PRO A 318 -11.78 -1.83 19.28
CA PRO A 318 -12.14 -3.04 18.57
C PRO A 318 -13.16 -3.88 19.35
N ILE A 319 -13.75 -4.86 18.67
CA ILE A 319 -14.53 -5.92 19.28
C ILE A 319 -13.56 -6.90 19.95
N ILE A 320 -13.80 -7.19 21.23
CA ILE A 320 -12.96 -8.10 22.03
C ILE A 320 -13.54 -9.51 22.08
N LYS A 321 -14.83 -9.68 21.75
CA LYS A 321 -15.52 -10.97 21.74
C LYS A 321 -14.84 -11.91 20.75
N GLU A 322 -14.24 -12.98 21.24
CA GLU A 322 -13.63 -14.02 20.39
C GLU A 322 -14.65 -14.67 19.45
N TYR A 323 -14.17 -15.12 18.29
CA TYR A 323 -14.98 -15.74 17.23
C TYR A 323 -16.14 -14.86 16.75
N PHE A 324 -15.94 -13.54 16.76
CA PHE A 324 -16.93 -12.60 16.26
C PHE A 324 -17.14 -12.77 14.75
N TRP A 325 -18.40 -12.62 14.33
CA TRP A 325 -18.81 -12.63 12.93
C TRP A 325 -19.87 -11.56 12.70
N GLU A 326 -19.61 -10.65 11.76
CA GLU A 326 -20.59 -9.65 11.31
C GLU A 326 -21.70 -10.34 10.51
N SER A 327 -22.96 -10.04 10.82
CA SER A 327 -24.13 -10.68 10.21
C SER A 327 -24.28 -10.42 8.71
N MET A 328 -23.72 -9.31 8.22
CA MET A 328 -23.73 -8.95 6.80
C MET A 328 -22.60 -9.62 5.98
N SER A 329 -21.78 -10.45 6.62
CA SER A 329 -20.72 -11.19 5.93
C SER A 329 -21.30 -12.25 5.00
N ASP A 330 -21.00 -12.14 3.71
CA ASP A 330 -21.49 -13.10 2.71
C ASP A 330 -20.56 -14.31 2.60
N LEU A 331 -20.71 -15.25 3.53
CA LEU A 331 -19.93 -16.50 3.56
C LEU A 331 -20.15 -17.37 2.32
N LYS A 332 -21.27 -17.20 1.60
CA LYS A 332 -21.51 -17.95 0.37
C LYS A 332 -20.61 -17.43 -0.76
N MET A 333 -20.40 -16.11 -0.87
CA MET A 333 -19.39 -15.57 -1.79
C MET A 333 -17.98 -16.06 -1.48
N MET A 334 -17.61 -16.14 -0.20
CA MET A 334 -16.30 -16.67 0.18
C MET A 334 -16.10 -18.13 -0.23
N ARG A 335 -17.11 -18.98 -0.05
CA ARG A 335 -17.05 -20.39 -0.51
C ARG A 335 -16.94 -20.49 -2.04
N ILE A 336 -17.60 -19.60 -2.78
CA ILE A 336 -17.48 -19.55 -4.25
C ILE A 336 -16.05 -19.17 -4.65
N LEU A 337 -15.46 -18.19 -3.97
CA LEU A 337 -14.06 -17.81 -4.15
C LEU A 337 -13.12 -18.99 -3.85
N GLU A 338 -13.21 -19.58 -2.67
CA GLU A 338 -12.40 -20.75 -2.26
C GLU A 338 -12.50 -21.89 -3.29
N SER A 339 -13.72 -22.22 -3.74
CA SER A 339 -13.95 -23.22 -4.78
C SER A 339 -13.27 -22.88 -6.12
N SER A 340 -13.26 -21.61 -6.51
CA SER A 340 -12.54 -21.15 -7.72
C SER A 340 -11.02 -21.32 -7.57
N LEU A 341 -10.47 -20.98 -6.39
CA LEU A 341 -9.05 -21.14 -6.10
C LEU A 341 -8.63 -22.61 -6.04
N ASP A 342 -9.46 -23.49 -5.47
CA ASP A 342 -9.22 -24.93 -5.43
C ASP A 342 -9.20 -25.55 -6.83
N LYS A 343 -10.13 -25.13 -7.71
CA LYS A 343 -10.16 -25.54 -9.12
C LYS A 343 -8.90 -25.10 -9.87
N LEU A 344 -8.38 -23.89 -9.60
CA LEU A 344 -7.10 -23.43 -10.14
C LEU A 344 -5.93 -24.27 -9.64
N LYS A 345 -5.91 -24.54 -8.33
CA LYS A 345 -4.86 -25.36 -7.70
C LYS A 345 -4.82 -26.76 -8.29
N ALA A 346 -5.98 -27.38 -8.53
CA ALA A 346 -6.10 -28.67 -9.21
C ALA A 346 -5.54 -28.66 -10.65
N ARG A 347 -5.49 -27.49 -11.30
CA ARG A 347 -4.88 -27.28 -12.63
C ARG A 347 -3.40 -26.89 -12.57
N GLY A 348 -2.77 -26.93 -11.38
CA GLY A 348 -1.38 -26.54 -11.18
C GLY A 348 -1.15 -25.03 -11.07
N VAL A 349 -2.21 -24.24 -10.93
CA VAL A 349 -2.14 -22.77 -10.80
C VAL A 349 -2.39 -22.38 -9.35
N ASN A 350 -1.34 -21.95 -8.65
CA ASN A 350 -1.47 -21.52 -7.26
C ASN A 350 -1.81 -20.03 -7.17
N VAL A 351 -2.92 -19.71 -6.51
CA VAL A 351 -3.29 -18.36 -6.09
C VAL A 351 -3.49 -18.39 -4.57
N ASN A 352 -2.68 -17.64 -3.84
CA ASN A 352 -2.77 -17.65 -2.38
C ASN A 352 -3.92 -16.74 -1.92
N LEU A 353 -4.84 -17.30 -1.13
CA LEU A 353 -5.88 -16.53 -0.46
C LEU A 353 -5.28 -15.79 0.73
N VAL A 354 -5.36 -14.47 0.73
CA VAL A 354 -5.03 -13.63 1.89
C VAL A 354 -6.32 -13.40 2.66
N ASN A 355 -6.58 -14.25 3.67
CA ASN A 355 -7.84 -14.28 4.39
C ASN A 355 -7.90 -13.20 5.49
N ILE A 356 -8.25 -11.98 5.08
CA ILE A 356 -8.41 -10.82 5.97
C ILE A 356 -9.81 -10.72 6.61
N THR A 357 -10.73 -11.65 6.28
CA THR A 357 -12.16 -11.53 6.61
C THR A 357 -12.42 -11.40 8.10
N GLN A 358 -12.01 -12.40 8.89
CA GLN A 358 -12.36 -12.42 10.30
C GLN A 358 -11.55 -11.40 11.10
N LEU A 359 -10.25 -11.25 10.80
CA LEU A 359 -9.41 -10.28 11.52
C LEU A 359 -9.95 -8.86 11.37
N THR A 360 -10.50 -8.50 10.21
CA THR A 360 -11.01 -7.14 10.02
C THR A 360 -12.38 -6.91 10.68
N GLN A 361 -13.17 -7.97 10.94
CA GLN A 361 -14.46 -7.86 11.66
C GLN A 361 -14.31 -7.45 13.12
N TYR A 362 -13.11 -7.58 13.71
CA TYR A 362 -12.88 -7.03 15.04
C TYR A 362 -12.72 -5.51 15.03
N ARG A 363 -12.51 -4.89 13.86
CA ARG A 363 -11.99 -3.53 13.75
C ARG A 363 -13.05 -2.46 13.45
N LYS A 364 -14.20 -2.55 14.11
CA LYS A 364 -15.26 -1.53 14.00
C LYS A 364 -14.79 -0.09 14.25
N ASP A 365 -13.69 0.06 14.97
CA ASP A 365 -13.04 1.33 15.32
C ASP A 365 -12.31 2.00 14.14
N ALA A 366 -11.81 1.27 13.15
CA ALA A 366 -10.81 1.81 12.22
C ALA A 366 -11.37 2.42 10.92
N HIS A 367 -12.70 2.55 10.82
CA HIS A 367 -13.36 3.16 9.67
C HIS A 367 -13.24 4.70 9.68
N PRO A 368 -13.22 5.37 8.51
CA PRO A 368 -13.30 6.83 8.45
C PRO A 368 -14.55 7.39 9.10
N SER A 369 -15.67 6.65 9.02
CA SER A 369 -16.96 7.13 9.50
C SER A 369 -17.28 8.49 8.85
N ILE A 370 -17.37 9.55 9.65
CA ILE A 370 -17.59 10.93 9.18
C ILE A 370 -16.29 11.71 8.95
N HIS A 371 -15.13 11.18 9.38
CA HIS A 371 -13.84 11.85 9.33
C HIS A 371 -13.16 11.63 7.99
N ARG A 372 -13.70 12.25 6.95
CA ARG A 372 -13.18 12.14 5.59
C ARG A 372 -13.57 13.33 4.73
N LEU A 373 -12.92 13.44 3.58
CA LEU A 373 -13.34 14.36 2.53
C LEU A 373 -14.73 13.99 2.01
N PHE A 374 -15.62 14.98 1.97
CA PHE A 374 -16.88 14.93 1.24
C PHE A 374 -16.76 15.76 -0.04
N TYR A 375 -16.92 15.13 -1.20
CA TYR A 375 -16.87 15.80 -2.51
C TYR A 375 -18.09 16.68 -2.80
N SER A 376 -19.09 16.66 -1.92
CA SER A 376 -20.29 17.48 -2.00
C SER A 376 -20.61 18.00 -0.61
N THR A 377 -21.03 19.26 -0.52
CA THR A 377 -21.49 19.86 0.74
C THR A 377 -22.63 19.05 1.33
N LEU A 378 -22.51 18.69 2.61
CA LEU A 378 -23.55 17.99 3.35
C LEU A 378 -24.73 18.94 3.59
N LYS A 379 -25.95 18.47 3.28
CA LYS A 379 -27.19 19.22 3.57
C LYS A 379 -27.48 19.19 5.07
N ALA A 380 -28.25 20.16 5.57
CA ALA A 380 -28.66 20.22 6.99
C ALA A 380 -29.29 18.90 7.49
N LYS A 381 -30.17 18.28 6.69
CA LYS A 381 -30.78 16.97 6.99
C LYS A 381 -29.76 15.83 7.09
N GLN A 382 -28.66 15.90 6.33
CA GLN A 382 -27.58 14.92 6.46
C GLN A 382 -26.84 15.15 7.76
N LEU A 383 -26.40 16.40 8.03
CA LEU A 383 -25.69 16.77 9.25
C LEU A 383 -26.45 16.38 10.54
N SER A 384 -27.78 16.42 10.54
CA SER A 384 -28.59 15.98 11.67
C SER A 384 -28.66 14.45 11.86
N ASN A 385 -28.09 13.65 10.95
CA ASN A 385 -28.05 12.19 11.01
C ASN A 385 -26.70 11.63 10.50
N PRO A 386 -25.61 11.73 11.30
CA PRO A 386 -24.29 11.21 10.96
C PRO A 386 -24.25 9.71 10.63
N ASN A 387 -25.10 8.90 11.28
CA ASN A 387 -25.22 7.47 10.96
C ASN A 387 -25.55 7.24 9.48
N GLY A 388 -26.35 8.11 8.86
CA GLY A 388 -26.79 7.97 7.47
C GLY A 388 -25.71 8.23 6.42
N TYR A 389 -24.58 8.86 6.78
CA TYR A 389 -23.49 9.19 5.84
C TYR A 389 -22.09 8.76 6.30
N ALA A 390 -22.00 8.12 7.47
CA ALA A 390 -20.79 7.47 7.96
C ALA A 390 -20.31 6.41 6.94
N ASP A 391 -19.03 6.47 6.59
CA ASP A 391 -18.38 5.45 5.80
C ASP A 391 -17.83 4.36 6.72
N CYS A 392 -18.55 3.25 6.78
CA CYS A 392 -18.13 2.03 7.50
C CYS A 392 -17.52 1.00 6.55
N THR A 393 -17.21 1.34 5.30
CA THR A 393 -16.80 0.37 4.28
C THR A 393 -15.31 0.47 3.95
N HIS A 394 -14.77 1.70 3.96
CA HIS A 394 -13.33 1.94 3.80
C HIS A 394 -12.62 2.09 5.13
N TRP A 395 -11.32 2.28 5.12
CA TRP A 395 -10.46 2.28 6.31
C TRP A 395 -9.60 3.53 6.37
N CYS A 396 -9.44 4.07 7.57
CA CYS A 396 -8.45 5.12 7.83
C CYS A 396 -7.03 4.63 7.53
N LEU A 397 -6.17 5.54 7.09
CA LEU A 397 -4.74 5.30 6.92
C LEU A 397 -3.93 6.30 7.76
N PRO A 398 -2.94 5.86 8.58
CA PRO A 398 -2.58 4.46 8.86
C PRO A 398 -3.71 3.71 9.60
N GLY A 399 -3.73 2.37 9.50
CA GLY A 399 -4.79 1.56 10.07
C GLY A 399 -4.82 0.11 9.56
N VAL A 400 -6.02 -0.48 9.52
CA VAL A 400 -6.24 -1.90 9.21
C VAL A 400 -5.60 -2.38 7.89
N PRO A 401 -5.61 -1.60 6.79
CA PRO A 401 -4.96 -2.03 5.55
C PRO A 401 -3.43 -2.21 5.67
N ASP A 402 -2.79 -1.59 6.66
CA ASP A 402 -1.35 -1.77 6.93
C ASP A 402 -1.10 -3.23 7.34
N THR A 403 -1.93 -3.76 8.23
CA THR A 403 -1.88 -5.18 8.63
C THR A 403 -2.15 -6.12 7.45
N TRP A 404 -3.06 -5.77 6.53
CA TRP A 404 -3.27 -6.59 5.33
C TRP A 404 -2.01 -6.66 4.47
N ASN A 405 -1.25 -5.57 4.41
CA ASN A 405 0.02 -5.51 3.71
C ASN A 405 1.14 -6.24 4.45
N GLU A 406 1.17 -6.21 5.78
CA GLU A 406 2.09 -7.06 6.56
C GLU A 406 1.85 -8.55 6.26
N LEU A 407 0.60 -8.99 6.26
CA LEU A 407 0.20 -10.37 5.93
C LEU A 407 0.52 -10.73 4.48
N LEU A 408 0.20 -9.84 3.53
CA LEU A 408 0.53 -10.04 2.12
C LEU A 408 2.05 -10.13 1.90
N LEU A 409 2.83 -9.26 2.53
CA LEU A 409 4.29 -9.26 2.42
C LEU A 409 4.90 -10.51 3.05
N ALA A 410 4.33 -11.03 4.14
CA ALA A 410 4.74 -12.31 4.70
C ALA A 410 4.68 -13.44 3.65
N TYR A 411 3.61 -13.49 2.85
CA TYR A 411 3.49 -14.43 1.74
C TYR A 411 4.40 -14.13 0.55
N ILE A 412 4.62 -12.86 0.20
CA ILE A 412 5.44 -12.48 -0.95
C ILE A 412 6.92 -12.75 -0.69
N LEU A 413 7.37 -12.54 0.54
CA LEU A 413 8.79 -12.50 0.90
C LEU A 413 9.29 -13.82 1.51
N GLN A 414 8.40 -14.76 1.82
CA GLN A 414 8.78 -16.13 2.14
C GLN A 414 9.49 -16.78 0.93
N ARG A 415 10.65 -17.42 1.13
CA ARG A 415 11.33 -18.13 0.04
C ARG A 415 10.50 -19.36 -0.30
N ARG A 416 10.17 -19.51 -1.59
CA ARG A 416 9.66 -20.78 -2.09
C ARG A 416 10.84 -21.75 -2.18
N LYS A 417 10.75 -22.88 -1.48
CA LYS A 417 11.65 -24.03 -1.68
C LYS A 417 11.42 -24.64 -3.06
#